data_AF-A0A520E5N2-F1
#
_entry.id   AF-A0A520E5N2-F1
#
_cell.length_a   1.000
_cell.length_b   1.000
_cell.length_c   1.000
_cell.angle_alpha   90.00
_cell.angle_beta   90.00
_cell.angle_gamma   90.00
#
_symmetry.space_group_name_H-M   'P 1'
#
loop_
_entity.id
_entity.type
_entity.pdbx_description
1 polymer ?
#
loop_
_entity_poly.entity_id
_entity_poly.type
_entity_poly.pdbx_seq_one_letter_code
_entity_poly.pdbx_strand_id
1 'polypeptide(L)' 'MFNIEQIRAAEEKVKTGADFPQLAKDLKDLGVLRFDVY' A
#
# COMPACT_ATOMS: atom_id res chain seq x y z
N MET A 1 1.45 1.49 15.23
CA MET A 1 0.84 0.15 15.28
C MET A 1 0.56 -0.25 13.84
N PHE A 2 1.11 -1.37 13.38
CA PHE A 2 0.96 -1.82 12.00
C PHE A 2 -0.45 -2.38 11.80
N ASN A 3 -1.29 -1.67 11.05
CA ASN A 3 -2.67 -2.08 10.79
C ASN A 3 -2.80 -2.56 9.35
N ILE A 4 -2.96 -3.88 9.17
CA ILE A 4 -3.24 -4.52 7.87
C ILE A 4 -4.47 -3.89 7.19
N GLU A 5 -5.41 -3.38 7.98
CA GLU A 5 -6.60 -2.65 7.51
C GLU A 5 -6.24 -1.42 6.68
N GLN A 6 -5.17 -0.68 7.04
CA GLN A 6 -4.72 0.50 6.31
C GLN A 6 -4.03 0.14 5.00
N ILE A 7 -3.28 -0.97 5.00
CA ILE A 7 -2.66 -1.52 3.79
C ILE A 7 -3.75 -1.96 2.80
N ARG A 8 -4.75 -2.71 3.26
CA ARG A 8 -5.90 -3.10 2.43
C ARG A 8 -6.66 -1.92 1.86
N ALA A 9 -6.91 -0.90 2.68
CA ALA A 9 -7.59 0.32 2.22
C ALA A 9 -6.77 1.10 1.18
N ALA A 10 -5.44 1.06 1.26
CA ALA A 10 -4.55 1.64 0.26
C ALA A 10 -4.51 0.80 -1.03
N GLU A 11 -4.47 -0.53 -0.91
CA GLU A 11 -4.54 -1.45 -2.06
C GLU A 11 -5.87 -1.36 -2.80
N GLU A 12 -7.00 -1.23 -2.09
CA GLU A 12 -8.33 -1.11 -2.70
C GLU A 12 -8.48 0.19 -3.53
N LYS A 13 -7.66 1.21 -3.23
CA LYS A 13 -7.56 2.43 -4.04
C LYS A 13 -6.79 2.20 -5.34
N VAL A 14 -5.89 1.22 -5.39
CA VAL A 14 -5.15 0.88 -6.60
C VAL A 14 -6.04 0.08 -7.53
N LYS A 15 -6.66 0.78 -8.47
CA LYS A 15 -7.50 0.16 -9.51
C LYS A 15 -6.74 -0.07 -10.80
N THR A 16 -5.66 0.69 -11.02
CA THR A 16 -4.85 0.63 -12.23
C THR A 16 -3.38 0.74 -11.89
N GLY A 17 -2.50 0.29 -12.79
CA GLY A 17 -1.04 0.44 -12.61
C GLY A 17 -0.56 1.88 -12.46
N ALA A 18 -1.39 2.89 -12.77
CA ALA A 18 -1.07 4.30 -12.56
C ALA A 18 -1.12 4.71 -11.08
N ASP A 19 -1.84 3.97 -10.24
CA ASP A 19 -2.01 4.27 -8.81
C ASP A 19 -0.92 3.62 -7.92
N PHE A 20 -0.12 2.72 -8.51
CA PHE A 20 0.99 2.03 -7.84
C PHE A 20 2.03 2.95 -7.18
N PRO A 21 2.47 4.07 -7.80
CA PRO A 21 3.40 5.00 -7.18
C PRO A 21 2.83 5.63 -5.90
N GLN A 22 1.51 5.87 -5.87
CA GLN A 22 0.83 6.47 -4.72
C GLN A 22 0.71 5.44 -3.58
N LEU A 23 0.35 4.20 -3.91
CA LEU A 23 0.35 3.08 -2.95
C LEU A 23 1.73 2.85 -2.34
N ALA A 24 2.79 2.79 -3.15
CA ALA A 24 4.15 2.61 -2.64
C ALA A 24 4.56 3.73 -1.67
N LYS A 25 4.07 4.95 -1.91
CA LYS A 25 4.30 6.11 -1.03
C LYS A 25 3.53 5.96 0.28
N ASP A 26 2.25 5.62 0.22
CA ASP A 26 1.41 5.40 1.40
C ASP A 26 1.93 4.24 2.27
N LEU A 27 2.33 3.13 1.64
CA LEU A 27 2.95 1.98 2.32
C LEU A 27 4.26 2.39 3.02
N LYS A 28 5.08 3.21 2.37
CA LYS A 28 6.34 3.70 2.96
C LYS A 28 6.10 4.63 4.15
N ASP A 29 5.08 5.48 4.08
CA ASP A 29 4.67 6.38 5.18
C ASP A 29 4.11 5.59 6.38
N LEU A 30 3.40 4.49 6.10
CA LEU A 30 2.95 3.51 7.09
C LEU A 30 4.10 2.69 7.72
N GLY A 31 5.33 2.84 7.21
CA GLY A 31 6.52 2.14 7.69
C GLY A 31 6.72 0.74 7.08
N VAL A 32 5.95 0.38 6.04
CA VAL A 32 6.05 -0.91 5.35
C VAL A 32 7.40 -0.99 4.64
N LEU A 33 8.25 -1.91 5.11
CA LEU A 33 9.58 -2.14 4.54
C LEU A 33 9.56 -3.03 3.30
N ARG A 34 8.60 -3.93 3.23
CA ARG A 34 8.44 -4.87 2.11
C ARG A 34 6.97 -5.21 1.94
N PHE A 35 6.53 -5.13 0.69
CA PHE A 35 5.20 -5.51 0.27
C PHE A 35 5.36 -6.55 -0.84
N ASP A 36 5.00 -7.79 -0.55
CA ASP A 36 5.23 -8.96 -1.42
C ASP A 36 3.85 -9.44 -1.88
N VAL A 37 3.60 -9.38 -3.19
CA VAL A 37 2.36 -9.86 -3.82
C VAL A 37 2.72 -11.13 -4.59
N TYR A 38 2.26 -12.28 -4.07
CA TYR A 38 2.46 -13.61 -4.65
C TYR A 38 1.29 -14.00 -5.56
#